data_AF-A0A7Y1VH04-F1
#
_entry.id   AF-A0A7Y1VH04-F1
#
_cell.length_a   1.000
_cell.length_b   1.000
_cell.length_c   1.000
_cell.angle_alpha   90.00
_cell.angle_beta   90.00
_cell.angle_gamma   90.00
#
_symmetry.space_group_name_H-M   'P 1'
#
loop_
_entity.id
_entity.type
_entity.pdbx_description
1 polymer ?
#
loop_
_entity_poly.entity_id
_entity_poly.type
_entity_poly.pdbx_seq_one_letter_code
_entity_poly.pdbx_strand_id
1 'polypeptide(L)'
;MTSLAIAAPTQLSVDAALSIAADGGNAVDATLGALLVDLVVNPGVVSPGAGAFITVEPVEGDAVTIDGYCAMPGLGRDRNRPISTRVASMEYGGGITTVVGHGSVAVPGVYAAVESTWERFGSLPWQRLFDGAIGVAADGYPVPDASSYYFQYSHLDAYGWQDESYRALHDEHGAVRSVIKHAHLSETLQRIAELGADDFYRGETARRIVDEMEAGNGLITERDLAEYQALDRIPIHVQVGDWAIATNPAPAVGGAAMAAMVRIAESLNAWESVEQMAEIQAAVLGYRQLMPAIDLEAEVAEFLDRSATGLHALTGSPSTIQLSAVGGDGLAVSVTASGGYGSGLIVPGTGMWMNNCLGEVELSPRGLFSVEPGSRLLSNMAPTVAKGPSGEVLAIGSPGASRITTAIMQVLGKLTALNETLSRA
;
A
#
# COMPACT_ATOMS: atom_id res chain seq x y z
N MET A 1 25.61 7.60 -15.28
CA MET A 1 24.52 6.65 -14.94
C MET A 1 24.54 6.50 -13.43
N THR A 2 23.46 6.93 -12.79
CA THR A 2 23.16 6.61 -11.39
C THR A 2 23.05 5.08 -11.29
N SER A 3 23.84 4.44 -10.45
CA SER A 3 23.64 3.00 -10.19
C SER A 3 22.36 2.86 -9.37
N LEU A 4 21.43 2.03 -9.84
CA LEU A 4 20.13 1.80 -9.23
C LEU A 4 19.93 0.29 -9.08
N ALA A 5 19.52 -0.15 -7.90
CA ALA A 5 18.89 -1.45 -7.70
C ALA A 5 17.41 -1.22 -7.40
N ILE A 6 16.52 -1.92 -8.11
CA ILE A 6 15.07 -1.83 -7.90
C ILE A 6 14.44 -3.22 -7.87
N ALA A 7 13.48 -3.40 -6.97
CA ALA A 7 12.56 -4.51 -6.93
C ALA A 7 11.13 -3.98 -7.05
N ALA A 8 10.38 -4.51 -8.00
CA ALA A 8 8.98 -4.18 -8.21
C ALA A 8 8.17 -5.45 -8.60
N PRO A 9 6.85 -5.48 -8.39
CA PRO A 9 5.98 -6.64 -8.63
C PRO A 9 5.92 -7.10 -10.09
N THR A 10 6.08 -6.17 -11.05
CA THR A 10 5.92 -6.48 -12.48
C THR A 10 7.08 -5.98 -13.32
N GLN A 11 7.32 -6.65 -14.45
CA GLN A 11 8.33 -6.21 -15.41
C GLN A 11 8.00 -4.83 -15.99
N LEU A 12 6.72 -4.50 -16.22
CA LEU A 12 6.30 -3.18 -16.72
C LEU A 12 6.72 -2.05 -15.77
N SER A 13 6.60 -2.28 -14.46
CA SER A 13 7.00 -1.30 -13.44
C SER A 13 8.52 -1.21 -13.32
N VAL A 14 9.24 -2.33 -13.44
CA VAL A 14 10.71 -2.33 -13.53
C VAL A 14 11.17 -1.55 -14.77
N ASP A 15 10.56 -1.77 -15.93
CA ASP A 15 10.91 -1.10 -17.19
C ASP A 15 10.68 0.41 -17.09
N ALA A 16 9.58 0.84 -16.46
CA ALA A 16 9.30 2.25 -16.21
C ALA A 16 10.34 2.89 -15.29
N ALA A 17 10.72 2.21 -14.20
CA ALA A 17 11.79 2.67 -13.32
C ALA A 17 13.13 2.79 -14.02
N LEU A 18 13.52 1.78 -14.81
CA LEU A 18 14.78 1.79 -15.55
C LEU A 18 14.79 2.89 -16.62
N SER A 19 13.64 3.16 -17.26
CA SER A 19 13.46 4.27 -18.18
C SER A 19 13.65 5.63 -17.48
N ILE A 20 13.06 5.81 -16.30
CA ILE A 20 13.24 7.02 -15.48
C ILE A 20 14.71 7.18 -15.05
N ALA A 21 15.36 6.10 -14.63
CA ALA A 21 16.77 6.11 -14.25
C ALA A 21 17.69 6.44 -15.44
N ALA A 22 17.35 5.97 -16.65
CA ALA A 22 18.07 6.28 -17.87
C ALA A 22 18.01 7.78 -18.23
N ASP A 23 16.91 8.44 -17.88
CA ASP A 23 16.74 9.90 -18.03
C ASP A 23 17.38 10.71 -16.90
N GLY A 24 18.09 10.05 -15.98
CA GLY A 24 18.82 10.69 -14.87
C GLY A 24 18.04 10.80 -13.57
N GLY A 25 16.87 10.16 -13.46
CA GLY A 25 16.13 10.08 -12.20
C GLY A 25 16.86 9.30 -11.12
N ASN A 26 16.56 9.63 -9.87
CA ASN A 26 17.12 8.97 -8.70
C ASN A 26 16.25 7.78 -8.25
N ALA A 27 16.60 7.14 -7.13
CA ALA A 27 15.87 5.99 -6.60
C ALA A 27 14.39 6.31 -6.27
N VAL A 28 14.12 7.54 -5.81
CA VAL A 28 12.75 8.01 -5.55
C VAL A 28 11.98 8.17 -6.85
N ASP A 29 12.51 8.91 -7.85
CA ASP A 29 11.82 9.08 -9.13
C ASP A 29 11.48 7.74 -9.77
N ALA A 30 12.45 6.82 -9.81
CA ALA A 30 12.28 5.49 -10.39
C ALA A 30 11.19 4.68 -9.67
N THR A 31 11.18 4.72 -8.33
CA THR A 31 10.19 3.98 -7.52
C THR A 31 8.80 4.58 -7.63
N LEU A 32 8.67 5.91 -7.68
CA LEU A 32 7.38 6.59 -7.83
C LEU A 32 6.78 6.34 -9.23
N GLY A 33 7.59 6.36 -10.29
CA GLY A 33 7.10 6.01 -11.63
C GLY A 33 6.71 4.54 -11.76
N ALA A 34 7.47 3.63 -11.15
CA ALA A 34 7.09 2.22 -11.05
C ALA A 34 5.78 2.02 -10.28
N LEU A 35 5.61 2.73 -9.16
CA LEU A 35 4.36 2.70 -8.38
C LEU A 35 3.18 3.13 -9.26
N LEU A 36 3.29 4.26 -9.98
CA LEU A 36 2.23 4.76 -10.85
C LEU A 36 1.83 3.74 -11.93
N VAL A 37 2.80 2.99 -12.48
CA VAL A 37 2.51 1.87 -13.39
C VAL A 37 1.77 0.75 -12.67
N ASP A 38 2.23 0.33 -11.50
CA ASP A 38 1.58 -0.76 -10.75
C ASP A 38 0.14 -0.43 -10.32
N LEU A 39 -0.16 0.85 -10.03
CA LEU A 39 -1.53 1.30 -9.77
C LEU A 39 -2.46 1.00 -10.94
N VAL A 40 -1.93 1.00 -12.18
CA VAL A 40 -2.68 0.69 -13.40
C VAL A 40 -2.71 -0.82 -13.67
N VAL A 41 -1.56 -1.49 -13.58
CA VAL A 41 -1.39 -2.84 -14.15
C VAL A 41 -1.72 -4.00 -13.21
N ASN A 42 -1.89 -3.76 -11.90
CA ASN A 42 -2.22 -4.83 -10.93
C ASN A 42 -3.62 -4.68 -10.30
N PRO A 43 -4.71 -4.63 -11.11
CA PRO A 43 -6.05 -4.57 -10.56
C PRO A 43 -6.33 -5.81 -9.70
N GLY A 44 -7.08 -5.65 -8.60
CA GLY A 44 -7.28 -6.72 -7.62
C GLY A 44 -6.20 -6.84 -6.54
N VAL A 45 -5.05 -6.19 -6.73
CA VAL A 45 -3.98 -6.11 -5.72
C VAL A 45 -3.80 -4.67 -5.25
N VAL A 46 -3.76 -3.74 -6.20
CA VAL A 46 -3.79 -2.29 -5.98
C VAL A 46 -4.69 -1.64 -7.03
N SER A 47 -4.95 -0.34 -6.92
CA SER A 47 -5.73 0.40 -7.91
C SER A 47 -5.30 1.86 -7.99
N PRO A 48 -5.72 2.61 -9.03
CA PRO A 48 -5.46 4.05 -9.10
C PRO A 48 -6.08 4.82 -7.93
N GLY A 49 -7.13 4.27 -7.28
CA GLY A 49 -7.71 4.80 -6.06
C GLY A 49 -7.12 4.23 -4.76
N ALA A 50 -5.86 3.80 -4.74
CA ALA A 50 -5.21 3.22 -3.55
C ALA A 50 -4.72 4.24 -2.52
N GLY A 51 -4.25 3.73 -1.38
CA GLY A 51 -3.40 4.44 -0.43
C GLY A 51 -2.00 3.81 -0.37
N ALA A 52 -1.02 4.56 0.14
CA ALA A 52 0.36 4.09 0.27
C ALA A 52 1.07 4.65 1.51
N PHE A 53 2.04 3.88 2.01
CA PHE A 53 3.12 4.40 2.85
C PHE A 53 4.42 4.37 2.05
N ILE A 54 5.21 5.43 2.17
CA ILE A 54 6.51 5.56 1.50
C ILE A 54 7.56 5.89 2.57
N THR A 55 8.49 4.98 2.82
CA THR A 55 9.61 5.22 3.74
C THR A 55 10.86 5.54 2.93
N VAL A 56 11.45 6.71 3.18
CA VAL A 56 12.67 7.19 2.52
C VAL A 56 13.80 7.25 3.53
N GLU A 57 14.93 6.65 3.20
CA GLU A 57 16.22 6.89 3.83
C GLU A 57 16.99 7.88 2.95
N PRO A 58 17.08 9.16 3.34
CA PRO A 58 17.79 10.14 2.55
C PRO A 58 19.31 9.94 2.65
N VAL A 59 20.03 10.49 1.66
CA VAL A 59 21.50 10.55 1.67
C VAL A 59 22.00 11.30 2.91
N GLU A 60 21.33 12.41 3.24
CA GLU A 60 21.59 13.22 4.42
C GLU A 60 20.29 13.44 5.22
N GLY A 61 20.40 13.40 6.55
CA GLY A 61 19.26 13.52 7.45
C GLY A 61 18.71 12.18 7.90
N ASP A 62 17.59 12.26 8.62
CA ASP A 62 16.91 11.09 9.19
C ASP A 62 15.87 10.52 8.22
N ALA A 63 15.63 9.22 8.33
CA ALA A 63 14.56 8.56 7.61
C ALA A 63 13.19 9.19 7.90
N VAL A 64 12.31 9.18 6.91
CA VAL A 64 10.94 9.69 7.03
C VAL A 64 9.96 8.69 6.41
N THR A 65 8.77 8.58 7.00
CA THR A 65 7.64 7.89 6.39
C THR A 65 6.59 8.91 5.94
N ILE A 66 6.27 8.92 4.66
CA ILE A 66 5.15 9.65 4.09
C ILE A 66 3.90 8.75 4.16
N ASP A 67 2.89 9.19 4.89
CA ASP A 67 1.57 8.56 5.03
C ASP A 67 0.57 9.19 4.07
N GLY A 68 0.41 8.52 2.93
CA GLY A 68 -0.72 8.69 2.01
C GLY A 68 -1.69 7.52 2.06
N TYR A 69 -1.94 6.95 3.25
CA TYR A 69 -2.87 5.83 3.38
C TYR A 69 -4.34 6.27 3.35
N CYS A 70 -5.23 5.32 3.08
CA CYS A 70 -6.67 5.51 3.03
C CYS A 70 -7.19 6.22 4.30
N ALA A 71 -8.06 7.21 4.13
CA ALA A 71 -8.73 7.89 5.24
C ALA A 71 -10.24 7.63 5.25
N MET A 72 -10.83 7.67 6.44
CA MET A 72 -12.26 7.51 6.65
C MET A 72 -13.01 8.69 5.99
N PRO A 73 -13.90 8.45 5.02
CA PRO A 73 -14.68 9.51 4.37
C PRO A 73 -15.89 9.96 5.21
N GLY A 74 -16.56 11.03 4.77
CA GLY A 74 -17.81 11.51 5.33
C GLY A 74 -17.71 12.84 6.07
N LEU A 75 -16.65 13.63 5.86
CA LEU A 75 -16.55 14.97 6.44
C LEU A 75 -17.76 15.83 6.04
N GLY A 76 -18.55 16.22 7.03
CA GLY A 76 -19.78 17.01 6.81
C GLY A 76 -21.00 16.22 6.34
N ARG A 77 -20.96 14.87 6.33
CA ARG A 77 -22.14 14.02 6.09
C ARG A 77 -22.77 13.54 7.40
N ASP A 78 -24.07 13.25 7.34
CA ASP A 78 -24.73 12.46 8.39
C ASP A 78 -24.21 11.02 8.38
N ARG A 79 -23.72 10.55 9.52
CA ARG A 79 -23.20 9.18 9.71
C ARG A 79 -24.28 8.11 9.61
N ASN A 80 -25.56 8.48 9.77
CA ASN A 80 -26.69 7.55 9.68
C ASN A 80 -27.29 7.44 8.28
N ARG A 81 -26.72 8.11 7.28
CA ARG A 81 -27.21 8.04 5.90
C ARG A 81 -27.17 6.60 5.37
N PRO A 82 -28.07 6.23 4.45
CA PRO A 82 -27.95 4.96 3.75
C PRO A 82 -26.63 4.91 2.98
N ILE A 83 -25.97 3.75 3.01
CA ILE A 83 -24.71 3.49 2.33
C ILE A 83 -24.91 2.24 1.47
N SER A 84 -24.48 2.30 0.22
CA SER A 84 -24.53 1.14 -0.68
C SER A 84 -23.30 0.27 -0.47
N THR A 85 -23.48 -0.88 0.17
CA THR A 85 -22.44 -1.89 0.35
C THR A 85 -22.85 -3.21 -0.27
N ARG A 86 -21.87 -4.00 -0.68
CA ARG A 86 -22.07 -5.34 -1.22
C ARG A 86 -21.10 -6.29 -0.53
N VAL A 87 -21.59 -7.45 -0.11
CA VAL A 87 -20.72 -8.48 0.45
C VAL A 87 -20.18 -9.34 -0.69
N ALA A 88 -18.86 -9.51 -0.74
CA ALA A 88 -18.19 -10.44 -1.64
C ALA A 88 -17.52 -11.52 -0.80
N SER A 89 -17.86 -12.78 -1.06
CA SER A 89 -17.26 -13.94 -0.41
C SER A 89 -16.53 -14.77 -1.46
N MET A 90 -15.24 -15.01 -1.25
CA MET A 90 -14.37 -15.66 -2.24
C MET A 90 -13.44 -16.68 -1.55
N GLU A 91 -13.07 -17.74 -2.25
CA GLU A 91 -12.18 -18.80 -1.71
C GLU A 91 -10.70 -18.36 -1.62
N TYR A 92 -10.41 -17.14 -2.04
CA TYR A 92 -9.09 -16.54 -1.99
C TYR A 92 -8.48 -16.61 -0.58
N GLY A 93 -7.21 -17.02 -0.48
CA GLY A 93 -6.48 -17.07 0.80
C GLY A 93 -7.04 -18.07 1.83
N GLY A 94 -7.84 -19.05 1.40
CA GLY A 94 -8.50 -20.02 2.29
C GLY A 94 -9.93 -19.63 2.68
N GLY A 95 -10.50 -18.61 2.04
CA GLY A 95 -11.84 -18.12 2.29
C GLY A 95 -11.82 -16.76 2.97
N ILE A 96 -12.39 -15.77 2.29
CA ILE A 96 -12.54 -14.41 2.80
C ILE A 96 -13.92 -13.87 2.48
N THR A 97 -14.46 -13.07 3.40
CA THR A 97 -15.60 -12.19 3.16
C THR A 97 -15.17 -10.74 3.33
N THR A 98 -15.42 -9.92 2.31
CA THR A 98 -15.10 -8.48 2.28
C THR A 98 -16.31 -7.69 1.82
N VAL A 99 -16.24 -6.36 1.97
CA VAL A 99 -17.25 -5.43 1.46
C VAL A 99 -16.72 -4.69 0.23
N VAL A 100 -17.51 -4.67 -0.83
CA VAL A 100 -17.26 -3.98 -2.09
C VAL A 100 -18.38 -2.97 -2.40
N GLY A 101 -18.29 -2.26 -3.51
CA GLY A 101 -19.23 -1.19 -3.88
C GLY A 101 -18.90 0.18 -3.29
N HIS A 102 -19.73 1.18 -3.58
CA HIS A 102 -19.46 2.58 -3.25
C HIS A 102 -19.18 2.85 -1.76
N GLY A 103 -19.87 2.13 -0.87
CA GLY A 103 -19.76 2.27 0.57
C GLY A 103 -18.49 1.70 1.19
N SER A 104 -17.70 0.94 0.44
CA SER A 104 -16.42 0.41 0.94
C SER A 104 -15.22 1.29 0.54
N VAL A 105 -15.43 2.29 -0.31
CA VAL A 105 -14.37 3.16 -0.81
C VAL A 105 -13.97 4.17 0.27
N ALA A 106 -12.70 4.13 0.67
CA ALA A 106 -12.07 5.15 1.51
C ALA A 106 -11.47 6.27 0.67
N VAL A 107 -11.14 7.42 1.29
CA VAL A 107 -10.46 8.53 0.61
C VAL A 107 -9.05 8.08 0.18
N PRO A 108 -8.73 8.03 -1.12
CA PRO A 108 -7.43 7.59 -1.60
C PRO A 108 -6.33 8.61 -1.34
N GLY A 109 -5.15 8.12 -0.97
CA GLY A 109 -4.04 8.98 -0.57
C GLY A 109 -2.78 8.88 -1.41
N VAL A 110 -2.75 7.95 -2.37
CA VAL A 110 -1.52 7.61 -3.09
C VAL A 110 -0.93 8.81 -3.85
N TYR A 111 -1.74 9.63 -4.52
CA TYR A 111 -1.22 10.77 -5.29
C TYR A 111 -0.64 11.86 -4.40
N ALA A 112 -1.24 12.15 -3.24
CA ALA A 112 -0.66 13.07 -2.27
C ALA A 112 0.67 12.53 -1.68
N ALA A 113 0.76 11.21 -1.45
CA ALA A 113 2.01 10.58 -1.02
C ALA A 113 3.10 10.70 -2.09
N VAL A 114 2.75 10.44 -3.35
CA VAL A 114 3.65 10.53 -4.50
C VAL A 114 4.14 11.97 -4.68
N GLU A 115 3.24 12.95 -4.68
CA GLU A 115 3.57 14.38 -4.80
C GLU A 115 4.47 14.84 -3.65
N SER A 116 4.07 14.59 -2.40
CA SER A 116 4.85 14.98 -1.22
C SER A 116 6.25 14.36 -1.20
N THR A 117 6.38 13.10 -1.63
CA THR A 117 7.69 12.43 -1.73
C THR A 117 8.53 13.02 -2.87
N TRP A 118 7.93 13.24 -4.04
CA TRP A 118 8.57 13.80 -5.22
C TRP A 118 9.07 15.23 -4.97
N GLU A 119 8.27 16.10 -4.34
CA GLU A 119 8.65 17.48 -4.04
C GLU A 119 9.91 17.56 -3.17
N ARG A 120 10.12 16.57 -2.30
CA ARG A 120 11.21 16.54 -1.33
C ARG A 120 12.46 15.83 -1.85
N PHE A 121 12.27 14.74 -2.57
CA PHE A 121 13.35 13.82 -2.91
C PHE A 121 13.44 13.48 -4.40
N GLY A 122 12.49 13.96 -5.21
CA GLY A 122 12.52 13.77 -6.66
C GLY A 122 13.54 14.67 -7.34
N SER A 123 14.01 14.25 -8.51
CA SER A 123 14.98 14.98 -9.31
C SER A 123 14.53 15.24 -10.76
N LEU A 124 13.53 14.52 -11.25
CA LEU A 124 12.93 14.75 -12.56
C LEU A 124 11.64 15.59 -12.46
N PRO A 125 11.17 16.19 -13.58
CA PRO A 125 9.87 16.85 -13.61
C PRO A 125 8.72 15.90 -13.26
N TRP A 126 7.73 16.38 -12.51
CA TRP A 126 6.53 15.63 -12.08
C TRP A 126 5.91 14.80 -13.21
N GLN A 127 5.73 15.40 -14.38
CA GLN A 127 5.13 14.78 -15.55
C GLN A 127 5.82 13.48 -15.94
N ARG A 128 7.16 13.44 -15.82
CA ARG A 128 7.97 12.32 -16.27
C ARG A 128 7.67 11.03 -15.51
N LEU A 129 7.20 11.13 -14.27
CA LEU A 129 6.81 9.98 -13.46
C LEU A 129 5.61 9.23 -14.07
N PHE A 130 4.75 9.93 -14.82
CA PHE A 130 3.49 9.40 -15.33
C PHE A 130 3.60 8.75 -16.71
N ASP A 131 4.65 9.03 -17.48
CA ASP A 131 4.78 8.56 -18.88
C ASP A 131 4.54 7.05 -19.03
N GLY A 132 5.14 6.25 -18.13
CA GLY A 132 4.96 4.80 -18.12
C GLY A 132 3.51 4.39 -17.86
N ALA A 133 2.88 5.00 -16.85
CA ALA A 133 1.50 4.71 -16.45
C ALA A 133 0.48 5.13 -17.52
N ILE A 134 0.69 6.29 -18.16
CA ILE A 134 -0.12 6.79 -19.27
C ILE A 134 -0.01 5.84 -20.47
N GLY A 135 1.22 5.42 -20.80
CA GLY A 135 1.48 4.48 -21.90
C GLY A 135 0.75 3.14 -21.72
N VAL A 136 0.93 2.49 -20.57
CA VAL A 136 0.27 1.19 -20.31
C VAL A 136 -1.26 1.31 -20.19
N ALA A 137 -1.78 2.45 -19.69
CA ALA A 137 -3.21 2.71 -19.67
C ALA A 137 -3.79 2.87 -21.09
N ALA A 138 -3.07 3.56 -21.97
CA ALA A 138 -3.48 3.80 -23.36
C ALA A 138 -3.38 2.54 -24.23
N ASP A 139 -2.31 1.78 -24.10
CA ASP A 139 -2.04 0.60 -24.94
C ASP A 139 -2.78 -0.65 -24.42
N GLY A 140 -3.04 -0.71 -23.12
CA GLY A 140 -3.47 -1.92 -22.42
C GLY A 140 -2.29 -2.80 -22.04
N TYR A 141 -2.51 -3.74 -21.12
CA TYR A 141 -1.47 -4.57 -20.54
C TYR A 141 -1.94 -6.01 -20.32
N PRO A 142 -1.03 -7.00 -20.42
CA PRO A 142 -1.36 -8.37 -20.05
C PRO A 142 -1.63 -8.46 -18.55
N VAL A 143 -2.67 -9.21 -18.15
CA VAL A 143 -3.01 -9.38 -16.73
C VAL A 143 -1.83 -10.04 -15.98
N PRO A 144 -1.22 -9.39 -14.97
CA PRO A 144 -0.10 -9.97 -14.24
C PRO A 144 -0.51 -11.21 -13.44
N ASP A 145 0.46 -12.07 -13.12
CA ASP A 145 0.22 -13.34 -12.41
C ASP A 145 -0.51 -13.16 -11.08
N ALA A 146 -0.18 -12.14 -10.30
CA ALA A 146 -0.83 -11.87 -9.01
C ALA A 146 -2.30 -11.50 -9.18
N SER A 147 -2.62 -10.62 -10.13
CA SER A 147 -4.00 -10.26 -10.50
C SER A 147 -4.74 -11.46 -11.09
N SER A 148 -4.10 -12.22 -11.98
CA SER A 148 -4.68 -13.43 -12.58
C SER A 148 -5.05 -14.45 -11.51
N TYR A 149 -4.16 -14.72 -10.55
CA TYR A 149 -4.44 -15.59 -9.41
C TYR A 149 -5.59 -15.08 -8.55
N TYR A 150 -5.63 -13.78 -8.25
CA TYR A 150 -6.72 -13.19 -7.49
C TYR A 150 -8.07 -13.30 -8.23
N PHE A 151 -8.08 -13.01 -9.52
CA PHE A 151 -9.27 -13.04 -10.35
C PHE A 151 -9.85 -14.43 -10.57
N GLN A 152 -9.11 -15.53 -10.33
CA GLN A 152 -9.70 -16.87 -10.28
C GLN A 152 -10.83 -16.99 -9.26
N TYR A 153 -10.84 -16.11 -8.24
CA TYR A 153 -11.79 -16.16 -7.13
C TYR A 153 -12.70 -14.94 -7.02
N SER A 154 -12.29 -13.79 -7.57
CA SER A 154 -12.92 -12.50 -7.25
C SER A 154 -13.59 -11.78 -8.42
N HIS A 155 -13.34 -12.21 -9.66
CA HIS A 155 -13.68 -11.41 -10.85
C HIS A 155 -15.19 -11.11 -10.98
N LEU A 156 -16.06 -12.05 -10.60
CA LEU A 156 -17.51 -11.82 -10.59
C LEU A 156 -17.97 -11.13 -9.31
N ASP A 157 -17.60 -11.65 -8.15
CA ASP A 157 -18.13 -11.17 -6.86
C ASP A 157 -17.68 -9.75 -6.53
N ALA A 158 -16.42 -9.42 -6.82
CA ALA A 158 -15.88 -8.09 -6.56
C ALA A 158 -16.02 -7.15 -7.77
N TYR A 159 -15.78 -7.62 -9.00
CA TYR A 159 -15.65 -6.74 -10.19
C TYR A 159 -16.81 -6.85 -11.18
N GLY A 160 -17.74 -7.78 -10.98
CA GLY A 160 -18.79 -8.07 -11.96
C GLY A 160 -20.11 -7.32 -11.76
N TRP A 161 -20.26 -6.58 -10.66
CA TRP A 161 -21.52 -5.92 -10.31
C TRP A 161 -21.73 -4.58 -11.02
N GLN A 162 -20.65 -3.87 -11.38
CA GLN A 162 -20.70 -2.62 -12.13
C GLN A 162 -20.44 -2.91 -13.60
N ASP A 163 -21.30 -2.43 -14.49
CA ASP A 163 -21.21 -2.68 -15.94
C ASP A 163 -19.87 -2.19 -16.55
N GLU A 164 -19.36 -1.03 -16.13
CA GLU A 164 -18.07 -0.51 -16.61
C GLU A 164 -16.90 -1.39 -16.16
N SER A 165 -16.83 -1.74 -14.87
CA SER A 165 -15.84 -2.71 -14.34
C SER A 165 -15.95 -4.08 -15.00
N TYR A 166 -17.17 -4.58 -15.22
CA TYR A 166 -17.40 -5.86 -15.89
C TYR A 166 -16.83 -5.84 -17.30
N ARG A 167 -17.10 -4.79 -18.09
CA ARG A 167 -16.59 -4.65 -19.46
C ARG A 167 -15.08 -4.48 -19.54
N ALA A 168 -14.50 -3.76 -18.57
CA ALA A 168 -13.05 -3.57 -18.50
C ALA A 168 -12.31 -4.90 -18.23
N LEU A 169 -12.87 -5.75 -17.37
CA LEU A 169 -12.23 -7.00 -16.95
C LEU A 169 -12.61 -8.22 -17.81
N HIS A 170 -13.84 -8.30 -18.33
CA HIS A 170 -14.38 -9.52 -18.94
C HIS A 170 -14.57 -9.41 -20.45
N ASP A 171 -14.35 -10.53 -21.14
CA ASP A 171 -14.65 -10.72 -22.56
C ASP A 171 -16.15 -10.95 -22.82
N GLU A 172 -16.50 -11.19 -24.08
CA GLU A 172 -17.88 -11.46 -24.51
C GLU A 172 -18.48 -12.77 -23.98
N HIS A 173 -17.64 -13.65 -23.42
CA HIS A 173 -18.04 -14.90 -22.80
C HIS A 173 -18.08 -14.80 -21.26
N GLY A 174 -17.76 -13.63 -20.71
CA GLY A 174 -17.71 -13.40 -19.26
C GLY A 174 -16.46 -13.96 -18.59
N ALA A 175 -15.42 -14.32 -19.36
CA ALA A 175 -14.13 -14.73 -18.83
C ALA A 175 -13.21 -13.50 -18.66
N VAL A 176 -12.27 -13.56 -17.72
CA VAL A 176 -11.26 -12.51 -17.53
C VAL A 176 -10.41 -12.39 -18.81
N ARG A 177 -10.29 -11.17 -19.33
CA ARG A 177 -9.49 -10.89 -20.52
C ARG A 177 -8.01 -11.17 -20.26
N SER A 178 -7.29 -11.61 -21.29
CA SER A 178 -5.83 -11.75 -21.23
C SER A 178 -5.11 -10.39 -21.20
N VAL A 179 -5.75 -9.35 -21.77
CA VAL A 179 -5.28 -7.96 -21.79
C VAL A 179 -6.39 -7.06 -21.27
N ILE A 180 -6.07 -6.24 -20.27
CA ILE A 180 -6.97 -5.21 -19.74
C ILE A 180 -6.61 -3.86 -20.37
N LYS A 181 -7.64 -3.11 -20.75
CA LYS A 181 -7.52 -1.73 -21.20
C LYS A 181 -8.59 -0.89 -20.53
N HIS A 182 -8.15 0.15 -19.84
CA HIS A 182 -9.04 1.05 -19.12
C HIS A 182 -9.48 2.17 -20.05
N ALA A 183 -10.78 2.31 -20.28
CA ALA A 183 -11.28 3.50 -20.94
C ALA A 183 -11.00 4.72 -20.06
N HIS A 184 -10.56 5.84 -20.63
CA HIS A 184 -10.37 7.14 -19.96
C HIS A 184 -9.23 7.27 -18.93
N LEU A 185 -8.56 6.17 -18.55
CA LEU A 185 -7.51 6.22 -17.53
C LEU A 185 -6.27 6.96 -18.02
N SER A 186 -5.88 6.79 -19.28
CA SER A 186 -4.77 7.54 -19.88
C SER A 186 -5.01 9.05 -19.80
N GLU A 187 -6.22 9.52 -20.14
CA GLU A 187 -6.58 10.94 -20.12
C GLU A 187 -6.64 11.49 -18.68
N THR A 188 -7.04 10.65 -17.73
CA THR A 188 -7.06 11.02 -16.31
C THR A 188 -5.65 11.15 -15.74
N LEU A 189 -4.78 10.18 -16.02
CA LEU A 189 -3.38 10.23 -15.61
C LEU A 189 -2.64 11.39 -16.28
N GLN A 190 -2.93 11.68 -17.55
CA GLN A 190 -2.40 12.85 -18.26
C GLN A 190 -2.79 14.15 -17.55
N ARG A 191 -4.05 14.28 -17.12
CA ARG A 191 -4.53 15.48 -16.41
C ARG A 191 -3.85 15.64 -15.05
N ILE A 192 -3.65 14.56 -14.30
CA ILE A 192 -2.89 14.58 -13.03
C ILE A 192 -1.41 14.94 -13.28
N ALA A 193 -0.81 14.44 -14.37
CA ALA A 193 0.55 14.82 -14.76
C ALA A 193 0.65 16.32 -15.11
N GLU A 194 -0.35 16.89 -15.77
CA GLU A 194 -0.36 18.30 -16.18
C GLU A 194 -0.68 19.28 -15.05
N LEU A 195 -1.63 18.90 -14.17
CA LEU A 195 -2.20 19.78 -13.16
C LEU A 195 -1.70 19.51 -11.74
N GLY A 196 -0.86 18.48 -11.54
CA GLY A 196 -0.44 18.02 -10.22
C GLY A 196 -1.45 17.08 -9.57
N ALA A 197 -1.13 16.59 -8.37
CA ALA A 197 -2.07 15.74 -7.63
C ALA A 197 -3.37 16.48 -7.28
N ASP A 198 -3.36 17.82 -7.29
CA ASP A 198 -4.53 18.65 -7.04
C ASP A 198 -5.71 18.35 -7.96
N ASP A 199 -5.51 17.84 -9.19
CA ASP A 199 -6.65 17.42 -10.01
C ASP A 199 -7.45 16.26 -9.38
N PHE A 200 -6.75 15.34 -8.72
CA PHE A 200 -7.35 14.22 -7.99
C PHE A 200 -8.15 14.69 -6.76
N TYR A 201 -7.71 15.77 -6.10
CA TYR A 201 -8.26 16.23 -4.83
C TYR A 201 -9.23 17.42 -4.95
N ARG A 202 -9.07 18.28 -5.96
CA ARG A 202 -9.85 19.52 -6.15
C ARG A 202 -10.23 19.80 -7.61
N GLY A 203 -9.75 19.02 -8.58
CA GLY A 203 -10.01 19.22 -10.01
C GLY A 203 -11.15 18.38 -10.59
N GLU A 204 -11.00 18.01 -11.86
CA GLU A 204 -12.00 17.26 -12.63
C GLU A 204 -12.15 15.83 -12.11
N THR A 205 -11.03 15.19 -11.75
CA THR A 205 -11.06 13.84 -11.16
C THR A 205 -11.80 13.85 -9.83
N ALA A 206 -11.51 14.85 -8.97
CA ALA A 206 -12.19 15.01 -7.68
C ALA A 206 -13.71 15.11 -7.85
N ARG A 207 -14.16 15.95 -8.78
CA ARG A 207 -15.59 16.15 -9.04
C ARG A 207 -16.27 14.86 -9.50
N ARG A 208 -15.63 14.10 -10.41
CA ARG A 208 -16.16 12.81 -10.88
C ARG A 208 -16.26 11.77 -9.76
N ILE A 209 -15.27 11.73 -8.87
CA ILE A 209 -15.32 10.86 -7.68
C ILE A 209 -16.53 11.24 -6.82
N VAL A 210 -16.72 12.53 -6.52
CA VAL A 210 -17.84 13.00 -5.69
C VAL A 210 -19.19 12.70 -6.34
N ASP A 211 -19.34 12.99 -7.64
CA ASP A 211 -20.56 12.70 -8.39
C ASP A 211 -20.92 11.21 -8.35
N GLU A 212 -19.93 10.32 -8.51
CA GLU A 212 -20.14 8.87 -8.43
C GLU A 212 -20.52 8.42 -7.02
N MET A 213 -19.90 9.00 -5.98
CA MET A 213 -20.28 8.69 -4.60
C MET A 213 -21.68 9.18 -4.25
N GLU A 214 -22.11 10.33 -4.75
CA GLU A 214 -23.50 10.78 -4.58
C GLU A 214 -24.48 9.86 -5.31
N ALA A 215 -24.20 9.54 -6.58
CA ALA A 215 -25.06 8.68 -7.39
C ALA A 215 -25.21 7.27 -6.81
N GLY A 216 -24.13 6.72 -6.26
CA GLY A 216 -24.08 5.35 -5.73
C GLY A 216 -24.31 5.20 -4.22
N ASN A 217 -24.65 6.27 -3.49
CA ASN A 217 -24.68 6.28 -2.03
C ASN A 217 -23.34 5.84 -1.38
N GLY A 218 -22.22 6.25 -1.97
CA GLY A 218 -20.86 6.15 -1.43
C GLY A 218 -20.53 7.32 -0.49
N LEU A 219 -19.38 7.28 0.18
CA LEU A 219 -19.14 8.14 1.34
C LEU A 219 -18.31 9.40 1.08
N ILE A 220 -17.40 9.37 0.10
CA ILE A 220 -16.47 10.50 -0.13
C ILE A 220 -17.27 11.77 -0.45
N THR A 221 -16.87 12.88 0.16
CA THR A 221 -17.33 14.23 -0.11
C THR A 221 -16.26 15.03 -0.83
N GLU A 222 -16.66 16.16 -1.41
CA GLU A 222 -15.73 17.20 -1.86
C GLU A 222 -14.79 17.63 -0.74
N ARG A 223 -15.32 17.77 0.48
CA ARG A 223 -14.54 18.16 1.66
C ARG A 223 -13.49 17.12 2.04
N ASP A 224 -13.82 15.83 1.95
CA ASP A 224 -12.87 14.74 2.20
C ASP A 224 -11.67 14.81 1.25
N LEU A 225 -11.91 15.04 -0.03
CA LEU A 225 -10.83 15.17 -1.02
C LEU A 225 -10.05 16.47 -0.82
N ALA A 226 -10.76 17.60 -0.64
CA ALA A 226 -10.16 18.91 -0.51
C ALA A 226 -9.39 19.12 0.82
N GLU A 227 -9.66 18.34 1.86
CA GLU A 227 -8.92 18.40 3.13
C GLU A 227 -7.87 17.28 3.26
N TYR A 228 -7.83 16.31 2.33
CA TYR A 228 -6.82 15.26 2.35
C TYR A 228 -5.42 15.84 2.10
N GLN A 229 -4.46 15.41 2.92
CA GLN A 229 -3.04 15.69 2.75
C GLN A 229 -2.26 14.45 3.17
N ALA A 230 -1.14 14.18 2.50
CA ALA A 230 -0.16 13.22 3.01
C ALA A 230 0.49 13.77 4.29
N LEU A 231 0.88 12.88 5.20
CA LEU A 231 1.47 13.26 6.49
C LEU A 231 2.90 12.73 6.58
N ASP A 232 3.81 13.59 7.03
CA ASP A 232 5.14 13.17 7.44
C ASP A 232 5.08 12.50 8.81
N ARG A 233 5.68 11.32 8.92
CA ARG A 233 5.77 10.58 10.16
C ARG A 233 7.21 10.21 10.47
N ILE A 234 7.57 10.34 11.75
CA ILE A 234 8.85 9.89 12.27
C ILE A 234 8.81 8.35 12.34
N PRO A 235 9.69 7.64 11.62
CA PRO A 235 9.67 6.19 11.61
C PRO A 235 10.04 5.59 12.98
N ILE A 236 9.57 4.37 13.21
CA ILE A 236 10.02 3.56 14.34
C ILE A 236 11.43 3.07 14.02
N HIS A 237 12.39 3.45 14.87
CA HIS A 237 13.76 2.98 14.76
C HIS A 237 13.99 1.74 15.62
N VAL A 238 14.61 0.72 15.03
CA VAL A 238 15.10 -0.47 15.72
C VAL A 238 16.52 -0.79 15.27
N GLN A 239 17.26 -1.51 16.11
CA GLN A 239 18.64 -1.91 15.87
C GLN A 239 18.71 -3.44 15.84
N VAL A 240 19.43 -4.01 14.87
CA VAL A 240 19.79 -5.44 14.85
C VAL A 240 21.26 -5.57 14.54
N GLY A 241 22.05 -6.07 15.49
CA GLY A 241 23.49 -5.93 15.42
C GLY A 241 23.88 -4.46 15.19
N ASP A 242 24.66 -4.20 14.14
CA ASP A 242 25.09 -2.84 13.77
C ASP A 242 24.19 -2.15 12.74
N TRP A 243 23.07 -2.78 12.34
CA TRP A 243 22.12 -2.18 11.40
C TRP A 243 21.07 -1.31 12.10
N ALA A 244 20.95 -0.07 11.64
CA ALA A 244 19.89 0.84 12.03
C ALA A 244 18.72 0.71 11.04
N ILE A 245 17.53 0.36 11.54
CA ILE A 245 16.35 0.04 10.73
C ILE A 245 15.26 1.05 11.04
N ALA A 246 14.61 1.58 10.01
CA ALA A 246 13.48 2.50 10.10
C ALA A 246 12.26 1.92 9.39
N THR A 247 11.15 1.83 10.10
CA THR A 247 9.86 1.34 9.57
C THR A 247 8.74 2.31 9.92
N ASN A 248 7.61 2.23 9.22
CA ASN A 248 6.52 3.17 9.43
C ASN A 248 5.91 3.08 10.85
N PRO A 249 5.48 4.22 11.43
CA PRO A 249 4.79 4.24 12.72
C PRO A 249 3.27 4.09 12.54
N ALA A 250 2.53 4.28 13.64
CA ALA A 250 1.08 4.45 13.62
C ALA A 250 0.62 5.46 12.54
N PRO A 251 -0.51 5.23 11.84
CA PRO A 251 -1.60 4.29 12.16
C PRO A 251 -1.36 2.86 11.64
N ALA A 252 -0.24 2.61 10.97
CA ALA A 252 0.10 1.25 10.58
C ALA A 252 0.62 0.47 11.79
N VAL A 253 -0.10 -0.58 12.18
CA VAL A 253 0.35 -1.53 13.21
C VAL A 253 1.49 -2.43 12.69
N GLY A 254 1.65 -2.48 11.36
CA GLY A 254 2.69 -3.24 10.69
C GLY A 254 4.09 -2.97 11.22
N GLY A 255 4.56 -1.73 11.10
CA GLY A 255 5.91 -1.36 11.55
C GLY A 255 6.12 -1.56 13.05
N ALA A 256 5.13 -1.25 13.90
CA ALA A 256 5.22 -1.49 15.34
C ALA A 256 5.35 -2.98 15.69
N ALA A 257 4.55 -3.85 15.06
CA ALA A 257 4.63 -5.29 15.25
C ALA A 257 5.98 -5.84 14.76
N MET A 258 6.47 -5.39 13.59
CA MET A 258 7.77 -5.76 13.06
C MET A 258 8.90 -5.36 14.02
N ALA A 259 8.90 -4.10 14.46
CA ALA A 259 9.87 -3.55 15.39
C ALA A 259 9.91 -4.32 16.72
N ALA A 260 8.75 -4.68 17.27
CA ALA A 260 8.69 -5.46 18.50
C ALA A 260 9.22 -6.88 18.32
N MET A 261 8.84 -7.58 17.24
CA MET A 261 9.37 -8.91 16.94
C MET A 261 10.89 -8.90 16.82
N VAL A 262 11.43 -7.90 16.12
CA VAL A 262 12.87 -7.71 15.95
C VAL A 262 13.57 -7.47 17.30
N ARG A 263 13.04 -6.56 18.14
CA ARG A 263 13.62 -6.26 19.47
C ARG A 263 13.63 -7.48 20.39
N ILE A 264 12.52 -8.23 20.42
CA ILE A 264 12.42 -9.44 21.23
C ILE A 264 13.41 -10.49 20.72
N ALA A 265 13.46 -10.75 19.41
CA ALA A 265 14.38 -11.70 18.82
C ALA A 265 15.85 -11.34 19.10
N GLU A 266 16.21 -10.06 18.99
CA GLU A 266 17.55 -9.56 19.32
C GLU A 266 17.88 -9.78 20.81
N SER A 267 16.97 -9.38 21.71
CA SER A 267 17.17 -9.52 23.16
C SER A 267 17.35 -10.97 23.63
N LEU A 268 16.68 -11.91 22.95
CA LEU A 268 16.71 -13.34 23.27
C LEU A 268 17.79 -14.07 22.47
N ASN A 269 18.47 -13.39 21.54
CA ASN A 269 19.35 -14.00 20.55
C ASN A 269 18.68 -15.19 19.83
N ALA A 270 17.43 -15.01 19.42
CA ALA A 270 16.55 -16.07 18.93
C ALA A 270 16.68 -16.34 17.42
N TRP A 271 17.57 -15.64 16.72
CA TRP A 271 17.65 -15.63 15.25
C TRP A 271 17.90 -17.00 14.61
N GLU A 272 18.54 -17.93 15.33
CA GLU A 272 18.82 -19.29 14.84
C GLU A 272 17.70 -20.31 15.16
N SER A 273 16.78 -20.00 16.08
CA SER A 273 15.72 -20.93 16.51
C SER A 273 14.40 -20.63 15.82
N VAL A 274 13.95 -21.57 14.98
CA VAL A 274 12.63 -21.50 14.34
C VAL A 274 11.51 -21.53 15.38
N GLU A 275 11.67 -22.31 16.45
CA GLU A 275 10.68 -22.43 17.53
C GLU A 275 10.52 -21.09 18.26
N GLN A 276 11.63 -20.46 18.68
CA GLN A 276 11.57 -19.17 19.35
C GLN A 276 11.03 -18.08 18.43
N MET A 277 11.43 -18.08 17.15
CA MET A 277 10.88 -17.15 16.16
C MET A 277 9.37 -17.33 15.99
N ALA A 278 8.88 -18.57 15.94
CA ALA A 278 7.45 -18.86 15.87
C ALA A 278 6.70 -18.40 17.14
N GLU A 279 7.29 -18.59 18.33
CA GLU A 279 6.73 -18.13 19.60
C GLU A 279 6.64 -16.59 19.65
N ILE A 280 7.68 -15.89 19.22
CA ILE A 280 7.71 -14.42 19.14
C ILE A 280 6.64 -13.92 18.17
N GLN A 281 6.58 -14.50 16.97
CA GLN A 281 5.56 -14.14 15.99
C GLN A 281 4.15 -14.40 16.52
N ALA A 282 3.91 -15.55 17.17
CA ALA A 282 2.62 -15.87 17.75
C ALA A 282 2.23 -14.92 18.90
N ALA A 283 3.18 -14.54 19.76
CA ALA A 283 2.95 -13.60 20.84
C ALA A 283 2.59 -12.20 20.31
N VAL A 284 3.36 -11.69 19.35
CA VAL A 284 3.15 -10.34 18.81
C VAL A 284 1.89 -10.24 17.98
N LEU A 285 1.66 -11.20 17.08
CA LEU A 285 0.44 -11.23 16.28
C LEU A 285 -0.80 -11.49 17.14
N GLY A 286 -0.68 -12.33 18.18
CA GLY A 286 -1.74 -12.56 19.15
C GLY A 286 -2.12 -11.27 19.89
N TYR A 287 -1.13 -10.51 20.38
CA TYR A 287 -1.38 -9.22 21.02
C TYR A 287 -2.03 -8.21 20.08
N ARG A 288 -1.57 -8.14 18.83
CA ARG A 288 -2.18 -7.27 17.82
C ARG A 288 -3.68 -7.53 17.65
N GLN A 289 -4.13 -8.78 17.75
CA GLN A 289 -5.57 -9.09 17.70
C GLN A 289 -6.34 -8.63 18.94
N LEU A 290 -5.64 -8.46 20.08
CA LEU A 290 -6.19 -8.02 21.35
C LEU A 290 -6.14 -6.50 21.56
N MET A 291 -5.34 -5.76 20.77
CA MET A 291 -5.16 -4.31 20.89
C MET A 291 -6.50 -3.56 20.82
N PRO A 292 -6.98 -2.97 21.93
CA PRO A 292 -8.13 -2.11 21.91
C PRO A 292 -7.69 -0.68 21.57
N ALA A 293 -7.88 -0.23 20.33
CA ALA A 293 -7.42 1.08 19.86
C ALA A 293 -7.83 2.27 20.77
N ILE A 294 -6.94 2.70 21.68
CA ILE A 294 -6.83 4.05 22.25
C ILE A 294 -5.36 4.32 22.56
N ASP A 295 -4.81 5.35 21.92
CA ASP A 295 -3.44 5.88 22.08
C ASP A 295 -2.31 4.97 21.58
N LEU A 296 -2.14 4.96 20.25
CA LEU A 296 -1.14 4.21 19.50
C LEU A 296 0.31 4.50 19.91
N GLU A 297 0.62 5.67 20.49
CA GLU A 297 1.98 5.99 20.94
C GLU A 297 2.25 5.44 22.35
N ALA A 298 1.25 5.46 23.23
CA ALA A 298 1.34 4.92 24.59
C ALA A 298 1.29 3.37 24.61
N GLU A 299 0.50 2.74 23.73
CA GLU A 299 0.35 1.28 23.69
C GLU A 299 1.56 0.56 23.05
N VAL A 300 2.28 1.21 22.12
CA VAL A 300 3.54 0.67 21.56
C VAL A 300 4.63 0.60 22.64
N ALA A 301 4.61 1.52 23.61
CA ALA A 301 5.51 1.49 24.76
C ALA A 301 5.10 0.42 25.80
N GLU A 302 3.80 0.20 26.03
CA GLU A 302 3.30 -0.81 26.97
C GLU A 302 3.46 -2.25 26.44
N PHE A 303 3.38 -2.46 25.12
CA PHE A 303 3.55 -3.78 24.50
C PHE A 303 4.98 -4.32 24.63
N LEU A 304 5.99 -3.45 24.58
CA LEU A 304 7.39 -3.83 24.82
C LEU A 304 7.64 -4.37 26.25
N ASP A 305 6.72 -4.10 27.19
CA ASP A 305 6.86 -4.45 28.61
C ASP A 305 6.09 -5.74 28.99
N ARG A 306 5.28 -6.33 28.09
CA ARG A 306 4.27 -7.35 28.46
C ARG A 306 4.17 -8.60 27.57
N SER A 307 5.24 -9.04 26.91
CA SER A 307 5.22 -10.27 26.10
C SER A 307 5.30 -11.55 26.95
N ALA A 308 4.17 -12.02 27.47
CA ALA A 308 3.98 -13.41 27.88
C ALA A 308 2.51 -13.82 27.71
N THR A 309 2.31 -14.98 27.07
CA THR A 309 1.05 -15.68 26.72
C THR A 309 0.40 -15.31 25.37
N GLY A 310 0.32 -16.30 24.48
CA GLY A 310 -0.09 -16.17 23.07
C GLY A 310 -1.42 -16.85 22.73
N LEU A 311 -1.88 -16.65 21.48
CA LEU A 311 -2.83 -17.54 20.77
C LEU A 311 -2.93 -17.22 19.25
N HIS A 312 -3.18 -18.27 18.46
CA HIS A 312 -3.49 -18.37 17.00
C HIS A 312 -4.95 -17.94 16.65
N ALA A 313 -5.43 -17.69 15.42
CA ALA A 313 -4.95 -17.68 14.02
C ALA A 313 -5.97 -16.90 13.14
N LEU A 314 -5.49 -16.10 12.17
CA LEU A 314 -6.25 -15.60 11.01
C LEU A 314 -5.32 -15.63 9.77
N THR A 315 -5.72 -16.31 8.71
CA THR A 315 -4.96 -16.41 7.44
C THR A 315 -5.14 -15.14 6.60
N GLY A 316 -4.03 -14.55 6.12
CA GLY A 316 -4.00 -13.23 5.48
C GLY A 316 -3.89 -13.24 3.95
N SER A 317 -4.48 -12.22 3.32
CA SER A 317 -4.48 -11.95 1.88
C SER A 317 -3.18 -11.31 1.35
N PRO A 318 -2.73 -11.64 0.12
CA PRO A 318 -1.67 -10.91 -0.58
C PRO A 318 -2.02 -9.59 -1.29
N SER A 319 -3.22 -9.01 -1.15
CA SER A 319 -3.65 -7.80 -1.90
C SER A 319 -2.95 -6.48 -1.48
N THR A 320 -1.66 -6.40 -1.77
CA THR A 320 -0.77 -5.26 -1.52
C THR A 320 0.38 -5.38 -2.51
N ILE A 321 0.92 -4.26 -2.99
CA ILE A 321 2.19 -4.26 -3.72
C ILE A 321 3.29 -3.69 -2.85
N GLN A 322 4.50 -4.16 -3.12
CA GLN A 322 5.72 -3.64 -2.53
C GLN A 322 6.69 -3.26 -3.65
N LEU A 323 7.23 -2.05 -3.58
CA LEU A 323 8.37 -1.64 -4.38
C LEU A 323 9.50 -1.20 -3.46
N SER A 324 10.74 -1.38 -3.89
CA SER A 324 11.87 -0.75 -3.22
C SER A 324 13.00 -0.47 -4.19
N ALA A 325 13.72 0.62 -3.94
CA ALA A 325 14.93 0.93 -4.68
C ALA A 325 16.01 1.53 -3.79
N VAL A 326 17.24 1.33 -4.24
CA VAL A 326 18.45 1.89 -3.63
C VAL A 326 19.29 2.51 -4.75
N GLY A 327 19.63 3.78 -4.58
CA GLY A 327 20.59 4.51 -5.41
C GLY A 327 22.02 4.31 -4.90
N GLY A 328 23.00 4.37 -5.80
CA GLY A 328 24.42 4.28 -5.43
C GLY A 328 24.96 5.48 -4.66
N ASP A 329 24.16 6.51 -4.51
CA ASP A 329 24.39 7.67 -3.65
C ASP A 329 23.96 7.43 -2.19
N GLY A 330 23.31 6.29 -1.90
CA GLY A 330 22.79 5.95 -0.58
C GLY A 330 21.33 6.35 -0.36
N LEU A 331 20.63 6.92 -1.35
CA LEU A 331 19.19 7.17 -1.27
C LEU A 331 18.45 5.85 -1.37
N ALA A 332 17.66 5.50 -0.35
CA ALA A 332 16.83 4.30 -0.37
C ALA A 332 15.34 4.66 -0.17
N VAL A 333 14.47 3.94 -0.87
CA VAL A 333 13.02 4.15 -0.78
C VAL A 333 12.30 2.82 -0.79
N SER A 334 11.35 2.66 0.12
CA SER A 334 10.47 1.51 0.23
C SER A 334 9.02 1.98 0.17
N VAL A 335 8.23 1.39 -0.71
CA VAL A 335 6.82 1.73 -0.91
C VAL A 335 5.97 0.49 -0.69
N THR A 336 4.97 0.63 0.16
CA THR A 336 3.89 -0.35 0.26
C THR A 336 2.58 0.34 -0.07
N ALA A 337 1.85 -0.16 -1.07
CA ALA A 337 0.58 0.41 -1.52
C ALA A 337 -0.50 -0.68 -1.63
N SER A 338 -1.75 -0.32 -1.32
CA SER A 338 -2.87 -1.24 -1.39
C SER A 338 -4.18 -0.52 -1.70
N GLY A 339 -5.02 -1.20 -2.48
CA GLY A 339 -6.42 -0.85 -2.70
C GLY A 339 -7.40 -1.77 -1.96
N GLY A 340 -6.91 -2.57 -1.01
CA GLY A 340 -7.62 -3.71 -0.44
C GLY A 340 -7.87 -4.80 -1.48
N TYR A 341 -9.01 -5.47 -1.40
CA TYR A 341 -9.52 -6.43 -2.38
C TYR A 341 -10.11 -5.76 -3.64
N GLY A 342 -10.28 -4.44 -3.58
CA GLY A 342 -10.89 -3.61 -4.59
C GLY A 342 -12.42 -3.61 -4.53
N SER A 343 -13.01 -2.45 -4.80
CA SER A 343 -14.46 -2.25 -4.69
C SER A 343 -15.24 -2.73 -5.92
N GLY A 344 -14.53 -3.04 -7.01
CA GLY A 344 -15.13 -3.23 -8.35
C GLY A 344 -15.76 -1.97 -8.93
N LEU A 345 -15.57 -0.81 -8.30
CA LEU A 345 -16.08 0.46 -8.78
C LEU A 345 -15.03 1.14 -9.66
N ILE A 346 -15.39 1.42 -10.91
CA ILE A 346 -14.73 2.42 -11.75
C ILE A 346 -15.50 3.73 -11.64
N VAL A 347 -14.79 4.85 -11.44
CA VAL A 347 -15.42 6.17 -11.51
C VAL A 347 -15.69 6.54 -12.98
N PRO A 348 -16.94 6.83 -13.38
CA PRO A 348 -17.28 7.02 -14.79
C PRO A 348 -16.49 8.13 -15.49
N GLY A 349 -15.92 7.78 -16.64
CA GLY A 349 -15.12 8.70 -17.45
C GLY A 349 -13.76 9.04 -16.85
N THR A 350 -13.29 8.32 -15.83
CA THR A 350 -11.90 8.38 -15.36
C THR A 350 -11.12 7.09 -15.59
N GLY A 351 -11.80 5.95 -15.73
CA GLY A 351 -11.14 4.64 -15.80
C GLY A 351 -10.48 4.20 -14.50
N MET A 352 -10.68 4.92 -13.39
CA MET A 352 -10.03 4.64 -12.12
C MET A 352 -10.83 3.63 -11.30
N TRP A 353 -10.29 2.42 -11.13
CA TRP A 353 -10.78 1.52 -10.09
C TRP A 353 -10.48 2.08 -8.69
N MET A 354 -11.47 1.97 -7.81
CA MET A 354 -11.39 2.48 -6.45
C MET A 354 -11.09 1.39 -5.43
N ASN A 355 -10.38 1.76 -4.36
CA ASN A 355 -10.10 0.85 -3.25
C ASN A 355 -11.40 0.36 -2.57
N ASN A 356 -11.29 -0.70 -1.77
CA ASN A 356 -12.29 -1.04 -0.76
C ASN A 356 -11.69 -1.05 0.65
N CYS A 357 -10.80 -0.12 0.97
CA CYS A 357 -10.07 -0.07 2.25
C CYS A 357 -11.00 -0.16 3.48
N LEU A 358 -12.24 0.36 3.41
CA LEU A 358 -13.21 0.21 4.51
C LEU A 358 -13.75 -1.22 4.62
N GLY A 359 -13.86 -1.92 3.49
CA GLY A 359 -14.39 -3.28 3.40
C GLY A 359 -13.45 -4.41 3.82
N GLU A 360 -12.21 -4.09 4.18
CA GLU A 360 -11.26 -5.01 4.82
C GLU A 360 -11.64 -5.19 6.29
N VAL A 361 -12.50 -6.17 6.56
CA VAL A 361 -13.04 -6.43 7.90
C VAL A 361 -11.92 -6.70 8.91
N GLU A 362 -10.83 -7.34 8.48
CA GLU A 362 -9.64 -7.60 9.28
C GLU A 362 -8.86 -6.34 9.69
N LEU A 363 -9.03 -5.23 8.97
CA LEU A 363 -8.47 -3.93 9.31
C LEU A 363 -9.47 -3.06 10.09
N SER A 364 -10.72 -3.51 10.24
CA SER A 364 -11.80 -2.83 10.94
C SER A 364 -12.38 -3.69 12.07
N PRO A 365 -11.60 -4.07 13.10
CA PRO A 365 -12.04 -4.96 14.18
C PRO A 365 -13.22 -4.40 15.01
N ARG A 366 -13.41 -3.07 15.00
CA ARG A 366 -14.54 -2.38 15.64
C ARG A 366 -15.75 -2.19 14.72
N GLY A 367 -15.71 -2.75 13.51
CA GLY A 367 -16.70 -2.58 12.46
C GLY A 367 -16.39 -1.41 11.52
N LEU A 368 -17.03 -1.48 10.35
CA LEU A 368 -17.10 -0.41 9.36
C LEU A 368 -17.59 0.87 10.06
N PHE A 369 -16.88 1.99 9.88
CA PHE A 369 -17.24 3.31 10.43
C PHE A 369 -16.95 3.55 11.91
N SER A 370 -16.10 2.72 12.52
CA SER A 370 -15.67 2.88 13.91
C SER A 370 -14.66 4.01 14.16
N VAL A 371 -14.11 4.61 13.10
CA VAL A 371 -13.22 5.77 13.14
C VAL A 371 -13.94 7.04 12.66
N GLU A 372 -13.52 8.20 13.15
CA GLU A 372 -14.09 9.48 12.74
C GLU A 372 -13.67 9.84 11.30
N PRO A 373 -14.54 10.47 10.50
CA PRO A 373 -14.17 11.01 9.20
C PRO A 373 -12.90 11.88 9.26
N GLY A 374 -12.05 11.76 8.24
CA GLY A 374 -10.71 12.37 8.18
C GLY A 374 -9.60 11.55 8.85
N SER A 375 -9.94 10.58 9.70
CA SER A 375 -8.93 9.73 10.36
C SER A 375 -8.32 8.73 9.38
N ARG A 376 -7.01 8.47 9.51
CA ARG A 376 -6.36 7.39 8.76
C ARG A 376 -6.82 6.01 9.24
N LEU A 377 -6.97 5.08 8.30
CA LEU A 377 -7.33 3.70 8.60
C LEU A 377 -6.15 2.90 9.15
N LEU A 378 -6.45 1.82 9.86
CA LEU A 378 -5.46 0.85 10.35
C LEU A 378 -4.82 0.12 9.17
N SER A 379 -3.50 -0.13 9.23
CA SER A 379 -2.79 -0.86 8.17
C SER A 379 -1.74 -1.83 8.70
N ASN A 380 -1.45 -2.87 7.91
CA ASN A 380 -0.34 -3.81 8.17
C ASN A 380 0.89 -3.53 7.32
N MET A 381 0.80 -2.57 6.41
CA MET A 381 1.90 -2.16 5.56
C MET A 381 3.09 -1.75 6.42
N ALA A 382 4.30 -2.15 6.00
CA ALA A 382 5.54 -1.89 6.75
C ALA A 382 6.72 -1.59 5.82
N PRO A 383 6.64 -0.56 4.95
CA PRO A 383 7.79 -0.17 4.15
C PRO A 383 8.94 0.20 5.08
N THR A 384 10.06 -0.49 4.88
CA THR A 384 11.20 -0.47 5.80
C THR A 384 12.47 -0.13 5.03
N VAL A 385 13.31 0.70 5.62
CA VAL A 385 14.65 1.02 5.14
C VAL A 385 15.66 0.73 6.25
N ALA A 386 16.91 0.49 5.89
CA ALA A 386 17.96 0.27 6.88
C ALA A 386 19.33 0.77 6.39
N LYS A 387 20.17 1.19 7.34
CA LYS A 387 21.57 1.56 7.15
C LYS A 387 22.47 0.59 7.89
N GLY A 388 23.47 0.06 7.18
CA GLY A 388 24.51 -0.80 7.72
C GLY A 388 25.70 0.00 8.28
N PRO A 389 26.60 -0.66 9.03
CA PRO A 389 27.74 -0.01 9.69
C PRO A 389 28.78 0.58 8.74
N SER A 390 28.87 0.10 7.50
CA SER A 390 29.86 0.54 6.52
C SER A 390 29.27 1.49 5.48
N GLY A 391 28.04 1.98 5.70
CA GLY A 391 27.30 2.82 4.75
C GLY A 391 26.46 2.04 3.76
N GLU A 392 26.25 0.74 3.97
CA GLU A 392 25.27 -0.03 3.21
C GLU A 392 23.86 0.52 3.43
N VAL A 393 23.01 0.43 2.42
CA VAL A 393 21.61 0.83 2.50
C VAL A 393 20.71 -0.28 1.96
N LEU A 394 19.58 -0.46 2.61
CA LEU A 394 18.56 -1.44 2.27
C LEU A 394 17.21 -0.75 2.19
N ALA A 395 16.42 -1.10 1.19
CA ALA A 395 14.99 -0.84 1.18
C ALA A 395 14.24 -2.15 0.94
N ILE A 396 13.30 -2.45 1.83
CA ILE A 396 12.59 -3.72 1.86
C ILE A 396 11.14 -3.53 2.29
N GLY A 397 10.28 -4.42 1.84
CA GLY A 397 8.99 -4.67 2.43
C GLY A 397 8.43 -5.98 1.89
N SER A 398 7.16 -6.24 2.12
CA SER A 398 6.49 -7.44 1.63
C SER A 398 5.01 -7.16 1.41
N PRO A 399 4.37 -7.77 0.39
CA PRO A 399 2.93 -7.94 0.39
C PRO A 399 2.52 -9.05 1.37
N GLY A 400 1.21 -9.26 1.60
CA GLY A 400 0.75 -10.41 2.41
C GLY A 400 -0.08 -10.11 3.65
N ALA A 401 -0.71 -8.92 3.74
CA ALA A 401 -1.57 -8.50 4.85
C ALA A 401 -0.95 -8.80 6.24
N SER A 402 -1.46 -9.80 6.97
CA SER A 402 -0.95 -10.16 8.30
C SER A 402 0.47 -10.75 8.30
N ARG A 403 0.97 -11.23 7.15
CA ARG A 403 2.31 -11.85 7.01
C ARG A 403 3.42 -10.85 6.68
N ILE A 404 3.07 -9.59 6.34
CA ILE A 404 4.04 -8.56 5.94
C ILE A 404 5.15 -8.43 6.97
N THR A 405 4.78 -8.29 8.24
CA THR A 405 5.69 -7.99 9.33
C THR A 405 6.60 -9.17 9.67
N THR A 406 6.07 -10.40 9.62
CA THR A 406 6.83 -11.61 9.91
C THR A 406 7.81 -11.95 8.79
N ALA A 407 7.44 -11.69 7.53
CA ALA A 407 8.34 -11.85 6.39
C ALA A 407 9.52 -10.88 6.47
N ILE A 408 9.25 -9.58 6.68
CA ILE A 408 10.28 -8.55 6.81
C ILE A 408 11.22 -8.86 7.97
N MET A 409 10.67 -9.21 9.14
CA MET A 409 11.48 -9.55 10.32
C MET A 409 12.42 -10.74 10.08
N GLN A 410 11.96 -11.79 9.38
CA GLN A 410 12.81 -12.94 9.05
C GLN A 410 13.94 -12.56 8.08
N VAL A 411 13.65 -11.79 7.03
CA VAL A 411 14.68 -11.37 6.07
C VAL A 411 15.71 -10.46 6.74
N LEU A 412 15.25 -9.51 7.57
CA LEU A 412 16.14 -8.65 8.36
C LEU A 412 17.04 -9.50 9.26
N GLY A 413 16.47 -10.38 10.07
CA GLY A 413 17.26 -11.25 10.95
C GLY A 413 18.32 -12.08 10.23
N LYS A 414 17.97 -12.69 9.10
CA LYS A 414 18.93 -13.46 8.30
C LYS A 414 20.04 -12.59 7.72
N LEU A 415 19.69 -11.42 7.18
CA LEU A 415 20.65 -10.50 6.58
C LEU A 415 21.58 -9.88 7.63
N THR A 416 21.02 -9.38 8.73
CA THR A 416 21.73 -8.52 9.67
C THR A 416 22.30 -9.29 10.85
N ALA A 417 21.57 -10.24 11.44
CA ALA A 417 22.04 -11.01 12.58
C ALA A 417 22.81 -12.27 12.17
N LEU A 418 22.34 -12.97 11.12
CA LEU A 418 22.98 -14.21 10.64
C LEU A 418 23.98 -13.98 9.50
N ASN A 419 24.14 -12.74 9.03
CA ASN A 419 25.06 -12.35 7.96
C ASN A 419 24.87 -13.17 6.66
N GLU A 420 23.63 -13.57 6.36
CA GLU A 420 23.30 -14.20 5.08
C GLU A 420 23.24 -13.15 3.95
N THR A 421 23.40 -13.59 2.70
CA THR A 421 23.21 -12.69 1.55
C THR A 421 21.75 -12.33 1.38
N LEU A 422 21.45 -11.12 0.88
CA LEU A 422 20.06 -10.67 0.63
C LEU A 422 19.27 -11.64 -0.27
N SER A 423 19.93 -12.31 -1.22
CA SER A 423 19.27 -13.29 -2.10
C SER A 423 18.90 -14.62 -1.41
N ARG A 424 19.56 -14.94 -0.29
CA ARG A 424 19.35 -16.16 0.48
C ARG A 424 18.39 -15.92 1.64
N ALA A 425 18.45 -14.73 2.21
CA ALA A 425 17.55 -14.25 3.24
C ALA A 425 16.09 -14.30 2.75
#